data_AF-A0A1M4N0S3-F1
#
_entry.id   AF-A0A1M4N0S3-F1
#
_cell.length_a   1.000
_cell.length_b   1.000
_cell.length_c   1.000
_cell.angle_alpha   90.00
_cell.angle_beta   90.00
_cell.angle_gamma   90.00
#
_symmetry.space_group_name_H-M   'P 1'
#
loop_
_entity.id
_entity.type
_entity.pdbx_description
1 polymer ?
#
loop_
_entity_poly.entity_id
_entity_poly.type
_entity_poly.pdbx_seq_one_letter_code
_entity_poly.pdbx_strand_id
1 'polypeptide(L)' 'MSVPGPAQLEQILLSSSDLSSASLATRITVGRLRTEVSSDPSSLSAKIAELSEFATANDFAAADLANI' A
#
# COMPACT_ATOMS: atom_id res chain seq x y z
N MET A 1 15.53 2.59 2.38
CA MET A 1 14.84 3.61 1.55
C MET A 1 13.66 4.15 2.35
N SER A 2 13.28 5.42 2.19
CA SER A 2 12.22 6.01 3.02
C SER A 2 10.85 5.41 2.67
N VAL A 3 10.16 4.92 3.70
CA VAL A 3 8.77 4.47 3.59
C VAL A 3 7.91 5.66 3.16
N PRO A 4 7.05 5.53 2.14
CA PRO A 4 6.17 6.62 1.74
C PRO A 4 5.23 7.01 2.88
N GLY A 5 4.94 8.32 2.98
CA GLY A 5 4.13 8.86 4.06
C GLY A 5 2.68 8.32 4.03
N PRO A 6 1.97 8.39 5.17
CA PRO A 6 0.62 7.84 5.28
C PRO A 6 -0.37 8.40 4.24
N ALA A 7 -0.21 9.67 3.83
CA ALA A 7 -1.02 10.28 2.78
C ALA A 7 -0.80 9.67 1.38
N GLN A 8 0.43 9.23 1.08
CA GLN A 8 0.74 8.57 -0.19
C GLN A 8 0.21 7.12 -0.18
N LEU A 9 0.34 6.42 0.94
CA LEU A 9 -0.26 5.09 1.13
C LEU A 9 -1.79 5.14 1.01
N GLU A 10 -2.42 6.16 1.61
CA GLU A 10 -3.85 6.43 1.47
C GLU A 10 -4.25 6.63 0.00
N GLN A 11 -3.52 7.47 -0.74
CA GLN A 11 -3.75 7.65 -2.17
C GLN A 11 -3.58 6.35 -2.96
N ILE A 12 -2.59 5.51 -2.63
CA ILE A 12 -2.40 4.22 -3.30
C ILE A 12 -3.59 3.28 -3.02
N LEU A 13 -4.16 3.31 -1.81
CA LEU A 13 -5.31 2.49 -1.43
C LEU A 13 -6.64 3.00 -1.98
N LEU A 14 -6.79 4.30 -2.15
CA LEU A 14 -8.00 4.92 -2.70
C LEU A 14 -7.97 5.02 -4.23
N SER A 15 -6.77 5.13 -4.82
CA SER A 15 -6.58 5.22 -6.27
C SER A 15 -6.48 3.84 -6.90
N SER A 16 -6.74 3.77 -8.21
CA SER A 16 -6.47 2.60 -9.04
C SER A 16 -5.10 2.69 -9.71
N SER A 17 -4.09 3.21 -9.00
CA SER A 17 -2.72 3.32 -9.51
C SER A 17 -2.25 1.95 -9.99
N ASP A 18 -1.61 1.94 -11.16
CA ASP A 18 -1.07 0.73 -11.77
C ASP A 18 0.09 0.20 -10.93
N LEU A 19 -0.03 -1.05 -10.51
CA LEU A 19 0.95 -1.73 -9.66
C LEU A 19 1.86 -2.64 -10.49
N SER A 20 1.86 -2.52 -11.82
CA SER A 20 2.57 -3.45 -12.70
C SER A 20 4.09 -3.36 -12.53
N SER A 21 4.59 -2.18 -12.15
CA SER A 21 5.99 -1.93 -11.82
C SER A 21 6.40 -2.44 -10.43
N ALA A 22 5.44 -2.77 -9.57
CA ALA A 22 5.71 -3.24 -8.21
C ALA A 22 5.94 -4.75 -8.14
N SER A 23 6.64 -5.22 -7.11
CA SER A 23 6.78 -6.65 -6.84
C SER A 23 5.42 -7.34 -6.66
N LEU A 24 5.38 -8.65 -6.97
CA LEU A 24 4.17 -9.45 -6.85
C LEU A 24 3.58 -9.41 -5.43
N ALA A 25 4.45 -9.42 -4.41
CA ALA A 25 4.02 -9.32 -3.02
C ALA A 25 3.33 -7.98 -2.74
N THR A 26 3.93 -6.85 -3.16
CA THR A 26 3.31 -5.53 -3.03
C THR A 26 1.97 -5.46 -3.76
N ARG A 27 1.89 -6.02 -4.98
CA ARG A 27 0.65 -6.11 -5.76
C ARG A 27 -0.46 -6.85 -5.02
N ILE A 28 -0.16 -8.03 -4.48
CA ILE A 28 -1.13 -8.84 -3.75
C ILE A 28 -1.59 -8.12 -2.49
N THR A 29 -0.66 -7.56 -1.72
CA THR A 29 -0.97 -6.82 -0.49
C THR A 29 -1.83 -5.60 -0.78
N VAL A 30 -1.40 -4.71 -1.68
CA VAL A 30 -2.16 -3.50 -2.02
C VAL A 30 -3.53 -3.86 -2.63
N GLY A 31 -3.60 -4.87 -3.49
CA GLY A 31 -4.86 -5.33 -4.07
C GLY A 31 -5.84 -5.82 -3.01
N ARG A 32 -5.37 -6.63 -2.06
CA ARG A 32 -6.18 -7.08 -0.91
C ARG A 32 -6.65 -5.91 -0.05
N LEU A 33 -5.76 -4.99 0.29
CA LEU A 33 -6.09 -3.81 1.11
C LEU A 33 -7.10 -2.90 0.40
N ARG A 34 -6.98 -2.70 -0.93
CA ARG A 34 -7.98 -1.96 -1.73
C ARG A 34 -9.36 -2.60 -1.66
N THR A 35 -9.45 -3.92 -1.75
CA THR A 35 -10.74 -4.65 -1.63
C THR A 35 -11.33 -4.53 -0.24
N GLU A 36 -10.50 -4.62 0.80
CA GLU A 36 -10.93 -4.48 2.19
C GLU A 36 -11.42 -3.05 2.47
N VAL A 37 -10.68 -2.02 2.03
CA VAL A 37 -11.10 -0.61 2.12
C VAL A 37 -12.37 -0.32 1.32
N SER A 38 -12.51 -0.92 0.13
CA SER A 38 -13.73 -0.76 -0.69
C SER A 38 -14.96 -1.40 -0.02
N SER A 39 -14.75 -2.46 0.76
CA SER A 39 -15.82 -3.15 1.50
C SER A 39 -16.12 -2.47 2.83
N ASP A 40 -15.09 -1.96 3.50
CA ASP A 40 -15.18 -1.23 4.78
C ASP A 40 -14.28 0.02 4.77
N PRO A 41 -14.82 1.18 4.36
CA PRO A 41 -14.09 2.44 4.29
C PRO A 41 -13.58 2.92 5.65
N SER A 42 -14.19 2.46 6.75
CA SER A 42 -13.79 2.86 8.10
C SER A 42 -12.47 2.20 8.56
N SER A 43 -12.05 1.13 7.87
CA SER A 43 -10.81 0.41 8.15
C SER A 43 -9.56 1.03 7.50
N LEU A 44 -9.72 2.05 6.63
CA LEU A 44 -8.63 2.68 5.86
C LEU A 44 -7.41 3.05 6.72
N SER A 45 -7.62 3.69 7.86
CA SER A 45 -6.55 4.12 8.76
C SER A 45 -5.73 2.93 9.30
N ALA A 46 -6.38 1.82 9.62
CA ALA A 46 -5.73 0.59 10.07
C ALA A 46 -4.95 -0.08 8.93
N LYS A 47 -5.49 -0.03 7.70
CA LYS A 47 -4.86 -0.59 6.50
C LYS A 47 -3.66 0.20 6.02
N ILE A 48 -3.64 1.52 6.21
CA ILE A 48 -2.46 2.35 6.00
C ILE A 48 -1.35 1.97 6.98
N ALA A 49 -1.69 1.75 8.25
CA ALA A 49 -0.71 1.31 9.25
C ALA A 49 -0.13 -0.07 8.90
N GLU A 50 -0.98 -1.02 8.51
CA GLU A 50 -0.60 -2.37 8.05
C GLU A 50 0.35 -2.31 6.83
N LEU A 51 0.03 -1.45 5.84
CA LEU A 51 0.87 -1.28 4.65
C LEU A 51 2.22 -0.61 4.97
N SER A 52 2.21 0.36 5.89
CA SER A 52 3.43 1.04 6.36
C SER A 52 4.34 0.08 7.13
N GLU A 53 3.76 -0.77 7.98
CA GLU A 53 4.50 -1.80 8.72
C GLU A 53 5.06 -2.86 7.77
N PHE A 54 4.28 -3.29 6.78
CA PHE A 54 4.75 -4.18 5.72
C PHE A 54 5.91 -3.58 4.92
N ALA A 55 5.84 -2.30 4.56
CA ALA A 55 6.89 -1.58 3.86
C ALA A 55 8.14 -1.37 4.73
N THR A 56 7.97 -1.20 6.04
CA THR A 56 9.07 -1.11 7.01
C THR A 56 9.77 -2.46 7.19
N ALA A 57 9.01 -3.56 7.19
CA ALA A 57 9.54 -4.91 7.31
C ALA A 57 10.20 -5.42 6.01
N ASN A 58 9.90 -4.80 4.87
CA ASN A 58 10.35 -5.26 3.56
C ASN A 58 10.90 -4.10 2.71
N ASP A 59 12.23 -4.02 2.57
CA ASP A 59 12.90 -2.97 1.79
C ASP A 59 12.41 -2.89 0.32
N PHE A 60 12.06 -4.02 -0.29
CA PHE A 60 11.53 -4.04 -1.65
C PHE A 60 10.13 -3.40 -1.73
N ALA A 61 9.31 -3.54 -0.70
CA ALA A 61 7.97 -2.97 -0.67
C ALA A 61 8.03 -1.45 -0.45
N ALA A 62 8.96 -0.96 0.37
CA ALA A 62 9.23 0.47 0.48
C ALA A 62 9.69 1.07 -0.86
N ALA A 63 10.55 0.35 -1.60
CA ALA A 63 10.99 0.77 -2.92
C ALA A 63 9.86 0.76 -3.96
N ASP A 64 9.01 -0.28 -3.94
CA ASP A 64 7.85 -0.36 -4.83
C ASP A 64 6.86 0.78 -4.55
N LEU A 65 6.49 0.99 -3.28
CA LEU A 65 5.52 2.01 -2.88
C LEU A 65 6.02 3.43 -3.12
N ALA A 66 7.33 3.66 -3.11
CA ALA A 66 7.91 4.96 -3.46
C ALA A 66 7.88 5.24 -4.98
N ASN A 67 7.72 4.20 -5.82
CA ASN A 67 7.74 4.28 -7.28
C ASN A 67 6.37 4.04 -7.94
N ILE A 68 5.30 3.91 -7.14
CA ILE A 68 3.88 3.86 -7.57
C ILE A 68 3.31 5.28 -7.61
#